data_AF-G7E9J1-F1
#
_entry.id   AF-G7E9J1-F1
#
_cell.length_a   1.000
_cell.length_b   1.000
_cell.length_c   1.000
_cell.angle_alpha   90.00
_cell.angle_beta   90.00
_cell.angle_gamma   90.00
#
_symmetry.space_group_name_H-M   'P 1'
#
loop_
_entity.id
_entity.type
_entity.pdbx_description
1 polymer ?
#
loop_
_entity_poly.entity_id
_entity_poly.type
_entity_poly.pdbx_seq_one_letter_code
_entity_poly.pdbx_strand_id
1 'polypeptide(L)'
;MSTSSSGHSVAEYKELLEARDAAIREGWVRTMEARLVREELGKCWRTEGVNHYAQCHELTQRYLDMLRTHRVKGTRVIDFES
;
A
#
# COMPACT_ATOMS: atom_id res chain seq x y z
N MET A 1 10.02 27.07 -23.11
CA MET A 1 8.75 26.72 -23.78
C MET A 1 7.99 25.82 -22.83
N SER A 2 7.05 26.37 -22.06
CA SER A 2 6.25 25.62 -21.09
C SER A 2 4.79 25.85 -21.43
N THR A 3 4.28 25.08 -22.40
CA THR A 3 2.85 25.02 -22.69
C THR A 3 2.31 23.77 -22.05
N SER A 4 1.52 23.92 -20.97
CA SER A 4 0.62 22.86 -20.52
C SER A 4 -0.74 23.49 -20.27
N SER A 5 -1.41 23.82 -21.37
CA SER A 5 -2.84 24.11 -21.42
C SER A 5 -3.59 22.80 -21.10
N SER A 6 -4.25 22.71 -19.96
CA SER A 6 -4.99 21.50 -19.56
C SER A 6 -6.49 21.71 -19.74
N GLY A 7 -6.96 21.53 -20.98
CA GLY A 7 -8.35 21.21 -21.28
C GLY A 7 -8.42 19.74 -21.68
N HIS A 8 -8.71 18.84 -20.73
CA HIS A 8 -8.95 17.42 -21.04
C HIS A 8 -10.34 17.27 -21.66
N SER A 9 -10.48 16.43 -22.68
CA SER A 9 -11.81 16.04 -23.16
C SER A 9 -12.57 15.29 -22.06
N VAL A 10 -13.90 15.26 -22.16
CA VAL A 10 -14.75 14.56 -21.18
C VAL A 10 -14.40 13.07 -21.10
N ALA A 11 -14.05 12.45 -22.24
CA ALA A 11 -13.66 11.04 -22.30
C ALA A 11 -12.32 10.78 -21.59
N GLU A 12 -11.28 11.56 -21.88
CA GLU A 12 -9.96 11.44 -21.23
C GLU A 12 -10.05 11.70 -19.73
N TYR A 13 -10.89 12.65 -19.31
CA TYR A 13 -11.12 12.93 -17.89
C TYR A 13 -11.75 11.73 -17.18
N LYS A 14 -12.72 11.07 -17.82
CA LYS A 14 -13.37 9.88 -17.28
C LYS A 14 -12.37 8.72 -17.13
N GLU A 15 -11.57 8.44 -18.14
CA GLU A 15 -10.54 7.39 -18.10
C GLU A 15 -9.52 7.64 -16.99
N LEU A 16 -9.11 8.90 -16.81
CA LEU A 16 -8.19 9.29 -15.75
C LEU A 16 -8.78 9.09 -14.35
N LEU A 17 -10.08 9.33 -14.15
CA LEU A 17 -10.75 9.03 -12.87
C LEU A 17 -10.82 7.52 -12.61
N GLU A 18 -11.18 6.74 -13.62
CA GLU A 18 -11.26 5.27 -13.50
C GLU A 18 -9.89 4.66 -13.16
N ALA A 19 -8.82 5.13 -13.79
CA ALA A 19 -7.46 4.71 -13.49
C ALA A 19 -7.03 5.07 -12.04
N ARG A 20 -7.42 6.27 -11.56
CA ARG A 20 -7.14 6.68 -10.17
C ARG A 20 -7.87 5.81 -9.16
N ASP A 21 -9.15 5.51 -9.41
CA ASP A 21 -9.96 4.66 -8.53
C ASP A 21 -9.42 3.24 -8.50
N ALA A 22 -8.98 2.70 -9.64
CA ALA A 22 -8.33 1.39 -9.70
C ALA A 22 -7.05 1.35 -8.86
N ALA A 23 -6.17 2.34 -9.01
CA ALA A 23 -4.92 2.42 -8.26
C ALA A 23 -5.14 2.49 -6.73
N ILE A 24 -6.14 3.26 -6.28
CA ILE A 24 -6.49 3.35 -4.85
C ILE A 24 -7.03 2.02 -4.34
N ARG A 25 -7.93 1.38 -5.09
CA ARG A 25 -8.50 0.06 -4.73
C ARG A 25 -7.39 -0.99 -4.56
N GLU A 26 -6.46 -1.07 -5.50
CA GLU A 26 -5.31 -1.97 -5.41
C GLU A 26 -4.41 -1.66 -4.20
N GLY A 27 -4.23 -0.36 -3.88
CA GLY A 27 -3.53 0.06 -2.67
C GLY A 27 -4.17 -0.48 -1.40
N TRP A 28 -5.50 -0.44 -1.32
CA TRP A 28 -6.24 -1.01 -0.20
C TRP A 28 -6.15 -2.54 -0.15
N VAL A 29 -6.22 -3.22 -1.29
CA VAL A 29 -6.01 -4.67 -1.36
C VAL A 29 -4.65 -5.06 -0.75
N ARG A 30 -3.57 -4.38 -1.15
CA ARG A 30 -2.23 -4.58 -0.56
C ARG A 30 -2.21 -4.31 0.95
N THR A 31 -2.86 -3.24 1.42
CA THR A 31 -2.97 -2.98 2.86
C THR A 31 -3.71 -4.12 3.58
N MET A 32 -4.75 -4.68 2.98
CA MET A 32 -5.48 -5.82 3.55
C MET A 32 -4.66 -7.10 3.59
N GLU A 33 -3.80 -7.34 2.59
CA GLU A 33 -2.83 -8.44 2.63
C GLU A 33 -1.86 -8.30 3.81
N ALA A 34 -1.33 -7.09 4.05
CA ALA A 34 -0.45 -6.82 5.19
C ALA A 34 -1.17 -7.05 6.54
N ARG A 35 -2.47 -6.75 6.59
CA ARG A 35 -3.31 -7.02 7.77
C ARG A 35 -3.45 -8.52 8.04
N LEU A 36 -3.64 -9.35 7.01
CA LEU A 36 -3.70 -10.81 7.18
C LEU A 36 -2.38 -11.35 7.76
N VAL A 37 -1.24 -10.88 7.24
CA VAL A 37 0.08 -11.28 7.77
C VAL A 37 0.25 -10.85 9.23
N ARG A 38 -0.21 -9.64 9.59
CA ARG A 38 -0.20 -9.17 10.99
C ARG A 38 -1.04 -10.05 11.90
N GLU A 39 -2.23 -10.47 11.45
CA GLU A 39 -3.12 -11.33 12.22
C GLU A 39 -2.50 -12.71 12.45
N GLU A 40 -1.85 -13.29 11.43
CA GLU A 40 -1.15 -14.56 11.54
C GLU A 40 0.09 -14.46 12.43
N LEU A 41 0.88 -13.39 12.31
CA LEU A 41 1.99 -13.11 13.21
C LEU A 41 1.52 -13.02 14.67
N GLY A 42 0.38 -12.37 14.92
CA GLY A 42 -0.23 -12.29 16.24
C GLY A 42 -0.72 -13.64 16.78
N LYS A 43 -1.05 -14.62 15.93
CA LYS A 43 -1.30 -16.01 16.35
C LYS A 43 0.01 -16.73 16.68
N CYS A 44 1.04 -16.58 15.84
CA CYS A 44 2.36 -17.18 16.07
C CYS A 44 2.94 -16.74 17.42
N TRP A 45 2.91 -15.43 17.73
CA TRP A 45 3.40 -14.92 19.02
C TRP A 45 2.65 -15.49 20.22
N ARG A 46 1.34 -15.69 20.11
CA ARG A 46 0.53 -16.27 21.19
C ARG A 46 0.77 -17.77 21.38
N THR A 47 1.08 -18.48 20.31
CA THR A 47 1.28 -19.95 20.34
C THR A 47 2.70 -20.30 20.77
N GLU A 48 3.71 -19.60 20.26
CA GLU A 48 5.14 -19.85 20.55
C GLU A 48 5.61 -19.25 21.87
N GLY A 49 4.88 -18.28 22.43
CA GLY A 49 5.23 -17.64 23.69
C GLY A 49 6.64 -17.04 23.65
N VAL A 50 7.53 -17.46 24.55
CA VAL A 50 8.92 -16.94 24.61
C VAL A 50 9.77 -17.33 23.39
N ASN A 51 9.36 -18.33 22.60
CA ASN A 51 10.12 -18.85 21.46
C ASN A 51 9.86 -18.08 20.14
N HIS A 52 8.97 -17.08 20.16
CA HIS A 52 8.54 -16.39 18.94
C HIS A 52 9.67 -15.72 18.15
N TYR A 53 10.79 -15.37 18.80
CA TYR A 53 11.94 -14.76 18.12
C TYR A 53 12.57 -15.66 17.06
N ALA A 54 12.59 -16.98 17.28
CA ALA A 54 13.11 -17.93 16.31
C ALA A 54 12.01 -18.39 15.35
N GLN A 55 10.86 -18.81 15.89
CA GLN A 55 9.81 -19.47 15.10
C GLN A 55 8.98 -18.50 14.26
N CYS A 56 8.77 -17.27 14.72
CA CYS A 56 7.97 -16.26 14.01
C CYS A 56 8.82 -15.25 13.24
N HIS A 57 10.14 -15.50 13.08
CA HIS A 57 11.07 -14.57 12.44
C HIS A 57 10.67 -14.25 10.99
N GLU A 58 10.36 -15.27 10.20
CA GLU A 58 10.00 -15.09 8.79
C GLU A 58 8.72 -14.27 8.61
N LEU A 59 7.69 -14.55 9.43
CA LEU A 59 6.44 -13.77 9.43
C LEU A 59 6.71 -12.32 9.85
N THR A 60 7.61 -12.10 10.80
CA THR A 60 8.01 -10.77 11.24
C THR A 60 8.70 -10.00 10.11
N GLN A 61 9.70 -10.59 9.45
CA GLN A 61 10.41 -9.97 8.33
C GLN A 61 9.45 -9.63 7.19
N ARG A 62 8.58 -10.58 6.81
CA ARG A 62 7.57 -10.36 5.78
C ARG A 62 6.65 -9.20 6.13
N TYR A 63 6.17 -9.13 7.37
CA TYR A 63 5.32 -8.03 7.81
C TYR A 63 6.05 -6.67 7.75
N LEU A 64 7.31 -6.62 8.19
CA LEU A 64 8.14 -5.41 8.13
C LEU A 64 8.36 -4.92 6.70
N ASP A 65 8.60 -5.84 5.75
CA ASP A 65 8.73 -5.50 4.34
C ASP A 65 7.42 -4.99 3.74
N MET A 66 6.29 -5.59 4.13
CA MET A 66 4.97 -5.12 3.72
C MET A 66 4.65 -3.73 4.26
N LEU A 67 5.07 -3.38 5.49
CA LEU A 67 4.87 -2.04 6.03
C LEU A 67 5.55 -0.94 5.21
N ARG A 68 6.66 -1.24 4.53
CA ARG A 68 7.36 -0.29 3.66
C ARG A 68 6.67 -0.11 2.31
N THR A 69 6.05 -1.18 1.79
CA THR A 69 5.61 -1.27 0.39
C THR A 69 4.09 -1.21 0.20
N HIS A 70 3.30 -1.68 1.17
CA HIS A 70 1.84 -1.88 1.06
C HIS A 70 1.03 -0.71 1.62
N ARG A 71 1.66 0.45 1.87
CA ARG A 71 0.94 1.67 2.28
C ARG A 71 0.16 2.25 1.10
N VAL A 72 -1.08 2.67 1.36
CA VAL A 72 -1.87 3.42 0.37
C VAL A 72 -1.16 4.74 0.06
N LYS A 73 -0.88 4.99 -1.22
CA LYS A 73 -0.33 6.25 -1.71
C LYS A 73 -1.42 6.99 -2.49
N GLY A 74 -1.50 8.32 -2.31
CA GLY A 74 -2.39 9.16 -3.10
C GLY A 74 -1.95 9.21 -4.56
N THR A 75 -2.90 9.39 -5.47
CA THR A 75 -2.64 9.48 -6.92
C THR A 75 -2.10 10.84 -7.36
N ARG A 76 -2.19 11.85 -6.49
CA ARG A 76 -1.59 13.16 -6.69
C ARG A 76 -0.28 13.21 -5.90
N VAL A 77 0.82 13.41 -6.60
CA VAL A 77 2.12 13.74 -6.00
C VAL A 77 2.12 15.24 -5.71
N ILE A 78 2.44 15.62 -4.48
CA ILE A 78 2.62 17.01 -4.08
C ILE A 78 4.08 17.13 -3.68
N ASP A 79 4.88 17.74 -4.56
CA ASP A 79 6.27 18.05 -4.26
C ASP A 79 6.27 19.37 -3.47
N PHE A 80 6.57 19.28 -2.18
CA PHE A 80 6.86 20.44 -1.37
C PHE A 80 8.35 20.76 -1.58
N GLU A 81 8.68 21.66 -2.49
CA GLU A 81 10.04 22.22 -2.57
C GLU A 81 10.39 22.85 -1.20
N SER A 82 11.58 22.52 -0.68
CA SER A 82 12.15 23.07 0.56
C SER A 82 13.29 24.03 0.24
#